data_AF-A0A9E5DWF3-F1
#
_entry.id   AF-A0A9E5DWF3-F1
#
_cell.length_a   1.000
_cell.length_b   1.000
_cell.length_c   1.000
_cell.angle_alpha   90.00
_cell.angle_beta   90.00
_cell.angle_gamma   90.00
#
_symmetry.space_group_name_H-M   'P 1'
#
loop_
_entity.id
_entity.type
_entity.pdbx_description
1 polymer ?
#
loop_
_entity_poly.entity_id
_entity_poly.type
_entity_poly.pdbx_seq_one_letter_code
_entity_poly.pdbx_strand_id
1 'polypeptide(L)'
;MRFAKFSRYWAAIALLCCGSVGTLACATQEATTGDDQEFKETMQVFGDDRVSDVLKGKPQLVPGTFQEYEKLFKVGRQCVRTDSKEIFVVEEESSRATGQQKLGVALMPRAVITGCNTDTSNPDAVVKSFSLMAALISAPDAPNASKGDPMLFTPLEVMALDRRTGTYNFYVFFSNGTGKPGTMVRVVRKVDGKLIRFELTSAGKSITSAKETGACFTCHANGGPLMNEMSRPWTNWVSVVNEFPKDSKLKGETAAVVSEARDATNKHNRSSFANDLEQIMRAAIRVWIEGDLTMTSKGTVSNKIGFGQMTIEGSTPGGVKLLLKSSFCETELNFVNALDTIPNELFVDVDASAGTELVPADASGDLPVFQMPVRSEHDRAMEVFLQKRQYLQARTVRALRLVDDERDIFSAARCGLYGEMVKTALPVKPAEVDLRVRTLLAAKVKAKAFGTLSPARSAYLTALVDSKLSEEQADEKLQAYLDELQTRFATAQTKLTTATGRKTLNGLITARKDAARKMFPNAASPLPLM
;
A
#
# COMPACT_ATOMS: atom_id res chain seq x y z
N MET A 1 20.70 0.56 68.58
CA MET A 1 22.01 0.02 68.99
C MET A 1 22.51 -0.85 67.84
N ARG A 2 23.49 -0.41 67.01
CA ARG A 2 24.95 -0.58 67.17
C ARG A 2 25.31 -2.07 67.34
N PHE A 3 26.09 -2.79 66.51
CA PHE A 3 27.22 -2.54 65.59
C PHE A 3 27.28 -3.75 64.59
N ALA A 4 27.51 -3.59 63.27
CA ALA A 4 28.80 -3.69 62.53
C ALA A 4 29.38 -5.12 62.37
N LYS A 5 30.13 -5.52 61.33
CA LYS A 5 30.58 -4.98 60.02
C LYS A 5 31.37 -6.13 59.31
N PHE A 6 31.27 -6.18 57.98
CA PHE A 6 32.32 -6.41 56.96
C PHE A 6 33.25 -7.65 56.94
N SER A 7 33.33 -8.28 55.75
CA SER A 7 34.51 -8.28 54.84
C SER A 7 34.21 -9.27 53.68
N ARG A 8 34.00 -8.86 52.41
CA ARG A 8 34.89 -8.37 51.32
C ARG A 8 35.73 -9.44 50.60
N TYR A 9 35.83 -9.23 49.27
CA TYR A 9 36.66 -9.83 48.21
C TYR A 9 36.07 -11.00 47.42
N TRP A 10 36.26 -11.14 46.11
CA TRP A 10 36.44 -10.28 44.90
C TRP A 10 36.67 -11.31 43.76
N ALA A 11 36.46 -10.88 42.51
CA ALA A 11 37.11 -11.41 41.29
C ALA A 11 36.63 -12.74 40.67
N ALA A 12 35.73 -12.55 39.71
CA ALA A 12 35.67 -13.09 38.34
C ALA A 12 36.87 -13.88 37.73
N ILE A 13 36.52 -14.71 36.73
CA ILE A 13 37.07 -14.85 35.36
C ILE A 13 37.14 -16.31 34.86
N ALA A 14 36.19 -16.63 33.99
CA ALA A 14 36.32 -17.16 32.62
C ALA A 14 36.77 -18.61 32.28
N LEU A 15 35.93 -19.16 31.38
CA LEU A 15 36.23 -19.81 30.09
C LEU A 15 36.57 -21.32 29.98
N LEU A 16 35.61 -21.99 29.32
CA LEU A 16 35.72 -22.85 28.13
C LEU A 16 36.18 -24.33 28.21
N CYS A 17 35.29 -25.16 27.67
CA CYS A 17 35.50 -26.31 26.76
C CYS A 17 35.60 -27.77 27.29
N CYS A 18 34.57 -28.52 26.86
CA CYS A 18 34.59 -29.88 26.27
C CYS A 18 34.81 -31.13 27.15
N GLY A 19 33.86 -32.06 27.07
CA GLY A 19 34.19 -33.50 26.95
C GLY A 19 33.48 -34.52 27.86
N SER A 20 32.22 -34.85 27.53
CA SER A 20 31.63 -36.21 27.38
C SER A 20 31.61 -37.29 28.50
N VAL A 21 30.49 -38.04 28.44
CA VAL A 21 30.15 -39.40 28.98
C VAL A 21 29.69 -39.43 30.45
N GLY A 22 28.53 -39.93 30.86
CA GLY A 22 27.40 -40.63 30.23
C GLY A 22 26.49 -41.23 31.33
N THR A 23 25.30 -41.72 30.92
CA THR A 23 24.23 -42.43 31.65
C THR A 23 23.16 -41.56 32.33
N LEU A 24 22.03 -41.29 31.64
CA LEU A 24 20.81 -42.10 31.45
C LEU A 24 19.89 -42.15 32.69
N ALA A 25 18.89 -41.26 32.68
CA ALA A 25 17.59 -41.50 33.31
C ALA A 25 16.50 -41.09 32.31
N CYS A 26 15.60 -42.03 32.04
CA CYS A 26 14.55 -41.99 31.04
C CYS A 26 13.60 -40.80 31.20
N ALA A 27 13.60 -39.90 30.22
CA ALA A 27 12.43 -39.13 29.85
C ALA A 27 11.88 -39.75 28.57
N THR A 28 10.69 -40.33 28.67
CA THR A 28 9.90 -40.83 27.55
C THR A 28 9.75 -39.73 26.50
N GLN A 29 10.43 -39.89 25.36
CA GLN A 29 10.00 -39.27 24.12
C GLN A 29 8.63 -39.86 23.79
N GLU A 30 7.58 -39.08 24.01
CA GLU A 30 6.34 -39.29 23.27
C GLU A 30 6.71 -39.19 21.78
N ALA A 31 6.55 -40.30 21.07
CA ALA A 31 6.56 -40.28 19.62
C ALA A 31 5.40 -39.39 19.19
N THR A 32 5.69 -38.14 18.82
CA THR A 32 4.77 -37.36 17.99
C THR A 32 4.53 -38.20 16.75
N THR A 33 3.31 -38.73 16.61
CA THR A 33 2.87 -39.46 15.42
C THR A 33 3.14 -38.59 14.19
N GLY A 34 3.38 -39.21 13.02
CA GLY A 34 3.62 -38.46 11.78
C GLY A 34 2.58 -37.36 11.53
N ASP A 35 1.35 -37.59 11.98
CA ASP A 35 0.22 -36.67 11.96
C ASP A 35 0.45 -35.35 12.73
N ASP A 36 1.13 -35.38 13.90
CA ASP A 36 1.38 -34.18 14.71
C ASP A 36 2.45 -33.27 14.11
N GLN A 37 3.44 -33.87 13.43
CA GLN A 37 4.48 -33.14 12.73
C GLN A 37 3.95 -32.59 11.40
N GLU A 38 3.17 -33.37 10.66
CA GLU A 38 2.45 -32.92 9.45
C GLU A 38 1.46 -31.81 9.78
N PHE A 39 0.74 -31.89 10.91
CA PHE A 39 -0.13 -30.82 11.40
C PHE A 39 0.63 -29.53 11.70
N LYS A 40 1.78 -29.60 12.40
CA LYS A 40 2.63 -28.43 12.69
C LYS A 40 3.24 -27.81 11.43
N GLU A 41 3.62 -28.62 10.44
CA GLU A 41 4.17 -28.15 9.16
C GLU A 41 3.07 -27.52 8.26
N THR A 42 1.84 -28.03 8.34
CA THR A 42 0.67 -27.48 7.63
C THR A 42 0.20 -26.15 8.26
N MET A 43 0.33 -26.00 9.57
CA MET A 43 0.04 -24.75 10.29
C MET A 43 0.92 -23.57 9.85
N GLN A 44 2.14 -23.82 9.37
CA GLN A 44 3.02 -22.77 8.83
C GLN A 44 2.56 -22.27 7.45
N VAL A 45 1.77 -23.08 6.74
CA VAL A 45 1.22 -22.71 5.43
C VAL A 45 0.08 -21.71 5.55
N PHE A 46 -0.58 -21.60 6.70
CA PHE A 46 -1.71 -20.69 6.86
C PHE A 46 -1.36 -19.43 7.67
N GLY A 47 -1.90 -18.30 7.26
CA GLY A 47 -1.81 -17.03 8.01
C GLY A 47 -2.86 -16.92 9.11
N ASP A 48 -2.95 -15.74 9.71
CA ASP A 48 -4.11 -15.35 10.50
C ASP A 48 -5.07 -14.52 9.62
N ASP A 49 -5.69 -15.18 8.64
CA ASP A 49 -6.47 -14.53 7.58
C ASP A 49 -7.69 -15.35 7.14
N ARG A 50 -8.48 -14.80 6.21
CA ARG A 50 -9.72 -15.42 5.72
C ARG A 50 -9.48 -16.74 4.96
N VAL A 51 -8.29 -16.95 4.37
CA VAL A 51 -7.93 -18.22 3.72
C VAL A 51 -7.75 -19.30 4.79
N SER A 52 -7.01 -18.97 5.85
CA SER A 52 -6.81 -19.81 7.02
C SER A 52 -8.13 -20.18 7.70
N ASP A 53 -9.04 -19.22 7.91
CA ASP A 53 -10.35 -19.44 8.55
C ASP A 53 -11.17 -20.56 7.86
N VAL A 54 -10.97 -20.78 6.56
CA VAL A 54 -11.71 -21.76 5.77
C VAL A 54 -10.92 -23.06 5.56
N LEU A 55 -9.63 -22.96 5.25
CA LEU A 55 -8.82 -24.09 4.80
C LEU A 55 -7.99 -24.76 5.89
N LYS A 56 -7.82 -24.11 7.05
CA LYS A 56 -7.04 -24.67 8.16
C LYS A 56 -7.66 -25.98 8.66
N GLY A 57 -6.88 -27.05 8.62
CA GLY A 57 -7.34 -28.41 8.93
C GLY A 57 -8.26 -29.04 7.87
N LYS A 58 -8.42 -28.39 6.70
CA LYS A 58 -9.26 -28.85 5.59
C LYS A 58 -8.58 -28.67 4.22
N PRO A 59 -7.35 -29.19 4.03
CA PRO A 59 -6.59 -29.04 2.78
C PRO A 59 -7.35 -29.57 1.54
N GLN A 60 -8.23 -30.54 1.71
CA GLN A 60 -9.09 -31.09 0.65
C GLN A 60 -10.10 -30.07 0.08
N LEU A 61 -10.32 -28.93 0.76
CA LEU A 61 -11.19 -27.87 0.28
C LEU A 61 -10.46 -26.83 -0.57
N VAL A 62 -9.13 -26.95 -0.77
CA VAL A 62 -8.40 -26.03 -1.66
C VAL A 62 -9.09 -26.03 -3.04
N PRO A 63 -9.54 -24.86 -3.53
CA PRO A 63 -10.33 -24.80 -4.76
C PRO A 63 -9.46 -25.21 -5.96
N GLY A 64 -9.97 -26.12 -6.78
CA GLY A 64 -9.37 -26.52 -8.05
C GLY A 64 -9.84 -25.66 -9.22
N THR A 65 -10.86 -24.83 -9.03
CA THR A 65 -11.42 -23.90 -10.03
C THR A 65 -11.81 -22.55 -9.42
N PHE A 66 -11.97 -21.52 -10.25
CA PHE A 66 -12.45 -20.21 -9.79
C PHE A 66 -13.88 -20.27 -9.23
N GLN A 67 -14.77 -21.08 -9.82
CA GLN A 67 -16.14 -21.25 -9.35
C GLN A 67 -16.19 -21.90 -7.96
N GLU A 68 -15.31 -22.88 -7.70
CA GLU A 68 -15.13 -23.45 -6.37
C GLU A 68 -14.60 -22.42 -5.38
N TYR A 69 -13.65 -21.57 -5.78
CA TYR A 69 -13.16 -20.46 -4.97
C TYR A 69 -14.29 -19.49 -4.59
N GLU A 70 -15.07 -19.01 -5.56
CA GLU A 70 -16.20 -18.11 -5.31
C GLU A 70 -17.18 -18.72 -4.31
N LYS A 71 -17.51 -20.00 -4.48
CA LYS A 71 -18.45 -20.72 -3.59
C LYS A 71 -17.89 -20.90 -2.19
N LEU A 72 -16.63 -21.30 -2.10
CA LEU A 72 -15.96 -21.58 -0.83
C LEU A 72 -15.84 -20.30 0.02
N PHE A 73 -15.41 -19.21 -0.61
CA PHE A 73 -15.19 -17.94 0.07
C PHE A 73 -16.41 -17.02 0.06
N LYS A 74 -17.49 -17.36 -0.65
CA LYS A 74 -18.71 -16.55 -0.80
C LYS A 74 -18.42 -15.15 -1.36
N VAL A 75 -17.66 -15.10 -2.44
CA VAL A 75 -17.24 -13.87 -3.13
C VAL A 75 -17.73 -13.87 -4.58
N GLY A 76 -17.63 -12.73 -5.27
CA GLY A 76 -18.00 -12.61 -6.67
C GLY A 76 -19.47 -12.97 -6.91
N ARG A 77 -19.76 -13.91 -7.80
CA ARG A 77 -21.12 -14.36 -8.12
C ARG A 77 -21.85 -14.97 -6.93
N GLN A 78 -21.09 -15.51 -5.98
CA GLN A 78 -21.61 -16.13 -4.76
C GLN A 78 -21.81 -15.11 -3.63
N CYS A 79 -21.58 -13.83 -3.90
CA CYS A 79 -21.93 -12.76 -2.99
C CYS A 79 -23.44 -12.75 -2.75
N VAL A 80 -23.85 -12.73 -1.48
CA VAL A 80 -25.28 -12.69 -1.09
C VAL A 80 -25.95 -11.39 -1.54
N ARG A 81 -25.17 -10.32 -1.69
CA ARG A 81 -25.65 -9.02 -2.16
C ARG A 81 -26.21 -9.11 -3.58
N THR A 82 -27.28 -8.35 -3.81
CA THR A 82 -27.93 -8.24 -5.12
C THR A 82 -27.50 -6.99 -5.88
N ASP A 83 -27.15 -5.93 -5.14
CA ASP A 83 -26.78 -4.60 -5.61
C ASP A 83 -25.31 -4.46 -6.02
N SER A 84 -24.42 -5.29 -5.47
CA SER A 84 -23.06 -5.45 -5.98
C SER A 84 -22.58 -6.88 -5.78
N LYS A 85 -21.84 -7.39 -6.77
CA LYS A 85 -21.10 -8.66 -6.66
C LYS A 85 -19.62 -8.46 -6.33
N GLU A 86 -19.19 -7.20 -6.27
CA GLU A 86 -17.79 -6.80 -6.06
C GLU A 86 -16.81 -7.47 -6.99
N ILE A 87 -17.25 -7.66 -8.23
CA ILE A 87 -16.44 -8.02 -9.37
C ILE A 87 -16.17 -6.72 -10.09
N PHE A 88 -14.95 -6.22 -9.99
CA PHE A 88 -14.53 -5.00 -10.64
C PHE A 88 -13.75 -5.34 -11.89
N VAL A 89 -14.06 -4.68 -13.00
CA VAL A 89 -13.34 -4.89 -14.25
C VAL A 89 -12.56 -3.64 -14.62
N VAL A 90 -11.29 -3.86 -14.95
CA VAL A 90 -10.36 -2.85 -15.46
C VAL A 90 -9.85 -3.27 -16.83
N GLU A 91 -9.50 -2.31 -17.66
CA GLU A 91 -8.98 -2.53 -19.00
C GLU A 91 -7.46 -2.39 -19.02
N GLU A 92 -6.78 -3.34 -19.65
CA GLU A 92 -5.33 -3.42 -19.67
C GLU A 92 -4.77 -3.41 -21.09
N GLU A 93 -3.84 -2.49 -21.32
CA GLU A 93 -3.07 -2.40 -22.57
C GLU A 93 -1.84 -3.33 -22.56
N SER A 94 -1.55 -3.98 -21.44
CA SER A 94 -0.44 -4.93 -21.33
C SER A 94 -0.80 -6.11 -20.42
N SER A 95 -0.34 -7.31 -20.76
CA SER A 95 -0.50 -8.52 -19.94
C SER A 95 0.84 -9.00 -19.37
N ARG A 96 0.77 -9.77 -18.29
CA ARG A 96 1.90 -10.35 -17.55
C ARG A 96 1.72 -11.81 -17.19
N ALA A 97 0.89 -12.55 -17.92
CA ALA A 97 0.67 -13.97 -17.63
C ALA A 97 1.97 -14.80 -17.52
N THR A 98 3.06 -14.36 -18.16
CA THR A 98 4.38 -14.99 -18.10
C THR A 98 5.40 -14.27 -17.21
N GLY A 99 4.98 -13.29 -16.39
CA GLY A 99 5.86 -12.47 -15.54
C GLY A 99 6.64 -11.36 -16.26
N GLN A 100 6.58 -11.31 -17.60
CA GLN A 100 7.09 -10.19 -18.40
C GLN A 100 5.92 -9.37 -18.93
N GLN A 101 6.06 -8.04 -18.90
CA GLN A 101 5.06 -7.16 -19.52
C GLN A 101 5.10 -7.30 -21.03
N LYS A 102 3.97 -7.65 -21.63
CA LYS A 102 3.76 -7.63 -23.08
C LYS A 102 2.66 -6.63 -23.38
N LEU A 103 2.94 -5.62 -24.20
CA LEU A 103 1.91 -4.73 -24.74
C LEU A 103 0.96 -5.55 -25.60
N GLY A 104 -0.33 -5.45 -25.31
CA GLY A 104 -1.40 -6.01 -26.13
C GLY A 104 -1.66 -5.12 -27.34
N VAL A 105 -2.17 -5.73 -28.40
CA VAL A 105 -2.71 -5.01 -29.57
C VAL A 105 -4.11 -4.43 -29.32
N ALA A 106 -4.76 -4.82 -28.21
CA ALA A 106 -6.06 -4.34 -27.78
C ALA A 106 -6.14 -4.31 -26.25
N LEU A 107 -7.05 -3.49 -25.71
CA LEU A 107 -7.40 -3.50 -24.29
C LEU A 107 -8.06 -4.84 -23.93
N MET A 108 -7.59 -5.47 -22.85
CA MET A 108 -8.14 -6.72 -22.34
C MET A 108 -8.70 -6.55 -20.92
N PRO A 109 -9.75 -7.27 -20.54
CA PRO A 109 -10.33 -7.16 -19.20
C PRO A 109 -9.44 -7.85 -18.16
N ARG A 110 -9.21 -7.22 -17.02
CA ARG A 110 -8.80 -7.90 -15.79
C ARG A 110 -9.91 -7.75 -14.77
N ALA A 111 -10.23 -8.83 -14.06
CA ALA A 111 -11.23 -8.78 -13.00
C ALA A 111 -10.57 -8.85 -11.62
N VAL A 112 -11.09 -8.06 -10.69
CA VAL A 112 -10.70 -8.02 -9.29
C VAL A 112 -11.94 -8.36 -8.48
N ILE A 113 -11.86 -9.44 -7.72
CA ILE A 113 -12.98 -9.95 -6.94
C ILE A 113 -12.65 -9.75 -5.48
N THR A 114 -13.49 -9.01 -4.78
CA THR A 114 -13.27 -8.68 -3.37
C THR A 114 -14.31 -9.35 -2.46
N GLY A 115 -14.15 -9.16 -1.16
CA GLY A 115 -14.75 -9.96 -0.12
C GLY A 115 -16.23 -9.71 0.23
N CYS A 116 -16.98 -8.94 -0.58
CA CYS A 116 -18.37 -8.54 -0.38
C CYS A 116 -18.61 -7.47 0.72
N ASN A 117 -18.15 -6.23 0.48
CA ASN A 117 -18.55 -5.00 1.21
C ASN A 117 -20.05 -4.73 1.06
N THR A 118 -20.59 -3.81 1.87
CA THR A 118 -21.91 -3.16 1.71
C THR A 118 -21.89 -1.64 1.88
N ASP A 119 -20.84 -1.03 2.43
CA ASP A 119 -20.85 0.38 2.84
C ASP A 119 -19.43 0.94 3.07
N THR A 120 -18.98 1.91 2.26
CA THR A 120 -17.65 2.52 2.38
C THR A 120 -17.49 3.43 3.60
N SER A 121 -18.59 3.81 4.25
CA SER A 121 -18.58 4.58 5.50
C SER A 121 -18.46 3.69 6.74
N ASN A 122 -18.65 2.38 6.60
CA ASN A 122 -18.58 1.40 7.69
C ASN A 122 -17.23 0.64 7.68
N PRO A 123 -16.32 0.88 8.63
CA PRO A 123 -15.02 0.22 8.68
C PRO A 123 -15.10 -1.32 8.64
N ASP A 124 -16.08 -1.94 9.29
CA ASP A 124 -16.22 -3.41 9.30
C ASP A 124 -16.64 -3.96 7.94
N ALA A 125 -17.47 -3.22 7.21
CA ALA A 125 -17.87 -3.58 5.86
C ALA A 125 -16.69 -3.42 4.89
N VAL A 126 -15.92 -2.33 5.04
CA VAL A 126 -14.69 -2.09 4.27
C VAL A 126 -13.67 -3.22 4.53
N VAL A 127 -13.40 -3.59 5.79
CA VAL A 127 -12.51 -4.73 6.13
C VAL A 127 -12.96 -6.02 5.44
N LYS A 128 -14.26 -6.35 5.45
CA LYS A 128 -14.75 -7.55 4.78
C LYS A 128 -14.44 -7.57 3.29
N SER A 129 -14.57 -6.42 2.62
CA SER A 129 -14.23 -6.26 1.20
C SER A 129 -12.76 -6.50 0.92
N PHE A 130 -11.86 -5.79 1.61
CA PHE A 130 -10.44 -5.86 1.29
C PHE A 130 -9.70 -7.01 1.97
N SER A 131 -10.30 -7.67 2.97
CA SER A 131 -9.66 -8.79 3.70
C SER A 131 -9.28 -9.97 2.82
N LEU A 132 -9.90 -10.09 1.65
CA LEU A 132 -9.64 -11.14 0.66
C LEU A 132 -9.91 -10.57 -0.73
N MET A 133 -8.91 -10.61 -1.60
CA MET A 133 -9.01 -10.20 -2.99
C MET A 133 -8.45 -11.28 -3.90
N ALA A 134 -9.08 -11.50 -5.04
CA ALA A 134 -8.58 -12.34 -6.11
C ALA A 134 -8.46 -11.54 -7.40
N ALA A 135 -7.44 -11.83 -8.21
CA ALA A 135 -7.25 -11.22 -9.51
C ALA A 135 -7.34 -12.29 -10.62
N LEU A 136 -8.07 -11.97 -11.68
CA LEU A 136 -8.17 -12.77 -12.90
C LEU A 136 -7.57 -11.98 -14.06
N ILE A 137 -6.42 -12.44 -14.55
CA ILE A 137 -5.59 -11.73 -15.53
C ILE A 137 -5.93 -12.23 -16.93
N SER A 138 -6.17 -11.32 -17.87
CA SER A 138 -6.27 -11.67 -19.28
C SER A 138 -4.91 -11.75 -19.95
N ALA A 139 -4.76 -12.67 -20.90
CA ALA A 139 -3.55 -12.84 -21.67
C ALA A 139 -3.86 -13.06 -23.16
N PRO A 140 -3.09 -12.47 -24.08
CA PRO A 140 -3.30 -12.66 -25.51
C PRO A 140 -2.97 -14.10 -25.94
N ASP A 141 -2.14 -14.79 -25.17
CA ASP A 141 -1.72 -16.18 -25.32
C ASP A 141 -2.49 -17.15 -24.39
N ALA A 142 -3.56 -16.70 -23.73
CA ALA A 142 -4.42 -17.60 -22.98
C ALA A 142 -5.06 -18.65 -23.92
N PRO A 143 -5.27 -19.90 -23.48
CA PRO A 143 -5.71 -20.99 -24.36
C PRO A 143 -6.97 -20.71 -25.19
N ASN A 144 -7.88 -19.88 -24.69
CA ASN A 144 -9.12 -19.51 -25.38
C ASN A 144 -9.17 -18.03 -25.82
N ALA A 145 -8.07 -17.29 -25.74
CA ALA A 145 -8.02 -15.86 -26.11
C ALA A 145 -8.46 -15.63 -27.56
N SER A 146 -8.00 -16.46 -28.50
CA SER A 146 -8.38 -16.38 -29.93
C SER A 146 -9.87 -16.64 -30.19
N LYS A 147 -10.57 -17.26 -29.23
CA LYS A 147 -12.02 -17.51 -29.27
C LYS A 147 -12.82 -16.42 -28.54
N GLY A 148 -12.16 -15.40 -28.01
CA GLY A 148 -12.78 -14.33 -27.25
C GLY A 148 -12.85 -14.57 -25.75
N ASP A 149 -12.16 -15.57 -25.19
CA ASP A 149 -12.13 -15.86 -23.75
C ASP A 149 -10.68 -15.73 -23.21
N PRO A 150 -10.16 -14.49 -23.09
CA PRO A 150 -8.75 -14.22 -22.78
C PRO A 150 -8.39 -14.34 -21.29
N MET A 151 -9.35 -14.41 -20.38
CA MET A 151 -9.10 -14.44 -18.94
C MET A 151 -8.58 -15.80 -18.47
N LEU A 152 -7.52 -15.79 -17.68
CA LEU A 152 -6.99 -16.99 -17.03
C LEU A 152 -7.67 -17.23 -15.70
N PHE A 153 -8.26 -18.42 -15.54
CA PHE A 153 -8.93 -18.86 -14.31
C PHE A 153 -8.07 -19.80 -13.45
N THR A 154 -6.90 -20.18 -13.97
CA THR A 154 -5.89 -20.93 -13.23
C THR A 154 -4.49 -20.62 -13.79
N PRO A 155 -3.46 -20.42 -12.94
CA PRO A 155 -3.56 -20.30 -11.48
C PRO A 155 -4.36 -19.05 -11.04
N LEU A 156 -5.02 -19.15 -9.89
CA LEU A 156 -5.75 -18.03 -9.29
C LEU A 156 -4.87 -17.33 -8.25
N GLU A 157 -4.60 -16.05 -8.46
CA GLU A 157 -3.85 -15.23 -7.52
C GLU A 157 -4.79 -14.59 -6.51
N VAL A 158 -4.46 -14.76 -5.23
CA VAL A 158 -5.29 -14.31 -4.10
C VAL A 158 -4.41 -13.64 -3.08
N MET A 159 -4.90 -12.55 -2.50
CA MET A 159 -4.27 -11.91 -1.36
C MET A 159 -5.26 -11.83 -0.21
N ALA A 160 -4.79 -12.14 1.01
CA ALA A 160 -5.61 -12.08 2.21
C ALA A 160 -4.91 -11.30 3.31
N LEU A 161 -5.64 -10.42 3.99
CA LEU A 161 -5.10 -9.58 5.05
C LEU A 161 -4.82 -10.44 6.29
N ASP A 162 -3.55 -10.48 6.71
CA ASP A 162 -3.14 -11.13 7.95
C ASP A 162 -3.46 -10.22 9.14
N ARG A 163 -4.36 -10.67 10.01
CA ARG A 163 -4.81 -9.96 11.22
C ARG A 163 -3.69 -9.79 12.25
N ARG A 164 -2.65 -10.63 12.21
CA ARG A 164 -1.53 -10.57 13.14
C ARG A 164 -0.43 -9.63 12.67
N THR A 165 -0.13 -9.56 11.38
CA THR A 165 0.95 -8.66 10.90
C THR A 165 0.40 -7.34 10.36
N GLY A 166 -0.88 -7.29 10.03
CA GLY A 166 -1.45 -6.17 9.29
C GLY A 166 -0.83 -6.06 7.89
N THR A 167 -0.38 -7.17 7.29
CA THR A 167 0.11 -7.22 5.90
C THR A 167 -0.63 -8.33 5.15
N TYR A 168 -0.62 -8.29 3.83
CA TYR A 168 -1.22 -9.35 3.04
C TYR A 168 -0.32 -10.58 2.92
N ASN A 169 -0.94 -11.74 3.06
CA ASN A 169 -0.42 -13.02 2.59
C ASN A 169 -0.83 -13.21 1.13
N PHE A 170 0.10 -13.70 0.31
CA PHE A 170 -0.16 -14.01 -1.10
C PHE A 170 -0.33 -15.49 -1.28
N TYR A 171 -1.42 -15.88 -1.92
CA TYR A 171 -1.82 -17.24 -2.22
C TYR A 171 -1.95 -17.42 -3.73
N VAL A 172 -1.56 -18.60 -4.21
CA VAL A 172 -1.77 -19.02 -5.60
C VAL A 172 -2.42 -20.40 -5.59
N PHE A 173 -3.62 -20.49 -6.18
CA PHE A 173 -4.35 -21.75 -6.29
C PHE A 173 -4.21 -22.34 -7.70
N PHE A 174 -3.73 -23.58 -7.76
CA PHE A 174 -3.55 -24.33 -9.01
C PHE A 174 -4.62 -25.40 -9.13
N SER A 175 -5.17 -25.54 -10.33
CA SER A 175 -6.08 -26.64 -10.65
C SER A 175 -5.32 -27.96 -10.73
N ASN A 176 -5.87 -29.00 -10.10
CA ASN A 176 -5.42 -30.39 -10.28
C ASN A 176 -6.37 -31.18 -11.20
N GLY A 177 -7.24 -30.48 -11.95
CA GLY A 177 -8.31 -31.04 -12.75
C GLY A 177 -9.66 -31.05 -12.04
N THR A 178 -10.73 -31.29 -12.81
CA THR A 178 -12.12 -31.22 -12.34
C THR A 178 -12.39 -32.17 -11.18
N GLY A 179 -12.99 -31.66 -10.10
CA GLY A 179 -13.41 -32.46 -8.94
C GLY A 179 -12.27 -32.95 -8.05
N LYS A 180 -11.04 -32.47 -8.28
CA LYS A 180 -9.88 -32.77 -7.42
C LYS A 180 -9.50 -31.53 -6.60
N PRO A 181 -9.11 -31.70 -5.33
CA PRO A 181 -8.57 -30.59 -4.54
C PRO A 181 -7.40 -29.93 -5.27
N GLY A 182 -7.38 -28.60 -5.29
CA GLY A 182 -6.29 -27.84 -5.88
C GLY A 182 -4.99 -27.94 -5.08
N THR A 183 -3.95 -27.33 -5.62
CA THR A 183 -2.68 -27.09 -4.91
C THR A 183 -2.62 -25.62 -4.51
N MET A 184 -2.21 -25.33 -3.28
CA MET A 184 -2.09 -23.95 -2.80
C MET A 184 -0.63 -23.62 -2.53
N VAL A 185 -0.17 -22.49 -3.05
CA VAL A 185 1.11 -21.90 -2.69
C VAL A 185 0.86 -20.65 -1.87
N ARG A 186 1.55 -20.48 -0.74
CA ARG A 186 1.58 -19.23 0.01
C ARG A 186 2.97 -18.62 -0.01
N VAL A 187 3.05 -17.31 -0.26
CA VAL A 187 4.28 -16.52 -0.14
C VAL A 187 4.12 -15.52 1.00
N VAL A 188 5.08 -15.50 1.93
CA VAL A 188 5.07 -14.65 3.13
C VAL A 188 6.34 -13.85 3.21
N ARG A 189 6.24 -12.60 3.65
CA ARG A 189 7.38 -11.76 4.05
C ARG A 189 7.61 -11.88 5.55
N LYS A 190 8.79 -12.34 5.95
CA LYS A 190 9.22 -12.40 7.35
C LYS A 190 9.58 -11.01 7.89
N VAL A 191 9.70 -10.91 9.21
CA VAL A 191 10.13 -9.70 9.93
C VAL A 191 11.54 -9.23 9.51
N ASP A 192 12.40 -10.15 9.08
CA ASP A 192 13.73 -9.82 8.51
C ASP A 192 13.68 -9.41 7.03
N GLY A 193 12.48 -9.31 6.44
CA GLY A 193 12.24 -8.95 5.05
C GLY A 193 12.36 -10.12 4.06
N LYS A 194 12.78 -11.31 4.49
CA LYS A 194 12.93 -12.47 3.59
C LYS A 194 11.58 -13.03 3.17
N LEU A 195 11.51 -13.51 1.93
CA LEU A 195 10.33 -14.18 1.39
C LEU A 195 10.44 -15.68 1.61
N ILE A 196 9.35 -16.31 2.08
CA ILE A 196 9.23 -17.76 2.20
C ILE A 196 8.04 -18.25 1.40
N ARG A 197 8.27 -19.33 0.64
CA ARG A 197 7.25 -20.03 -0.13
C ARG A 197 6.90 -21.35 0.56
N PHE A 198 5.62 -21.52 0.85
CA PHE A 198 5.00 -22.75 1.31
C PHE A 198 4.11 -23.32 0.22
N GLU A 199 4.12 -24.63 0.04
CA GLU A 199 3.25 -25.32 -0.90
C GLU A 199 2.47 -26.41 -0.19
N LEU A 200 1.15 -26.35 -0.27
CA LEU A 200 0.22 -27.35 0.21
C LEU A 200 -0.33 -28.11 -0.99
N THR A 201 0.08 -29.38 -1.10
CA THR A 201 -0.39 -30.28 -2.16
C THR A 201 -1.77 -30.85 -1.83
N SER A 202 -2.43 -31.42 -2.84
CA SER A 202 -3.72 -32.11 -2.67
C SER A 202 -3.67 -33.31 -1.70
N ALA A 203 -2.48 -33.81 -1.38
CA ALA A 203 -2.26 -34.86 -0.38
C ALA A 203 -2.17 -34.30 1.07
N GLY A 204 -2.30 -32.99 1.28
CA GLY A 204 -2.12 -32.37 2.61
C GLY A 204 -0.65 -32.11 2.98
N LYS A 205 0.30 -32.64 2.20
CA LYS A 205 1.73 -32.46 2.45
C LYS A 205 2.16 -31.02 2.16
N SER A 206 2.80 -30.41 3.16
CA SER A 206 3.48 -29.11 3.06
C SER A 206 4.91 -29.28 2.56
N ILE A 207 5.32 -28.49 1.57
CA ILE A 207 6.71 -28.38 1.12
C ILE A 207 7.15 -26.93 1.33
N THR A 208 8.18 -26.74 2.14
CA THR A 208 8.81 -25.42 2.29
C THR A 208 9.96 -25.30 1.30
N SER A 209 9.98 -24.25 0.50
CA SER A 209 11.12 -23.96 -0.37
C SER A 209 11.58 -22.52 -0.15
N ALA A 210 12.89 -22.32 -0.04
CA ALA A 210 13.49 -20.98 -0.01
C ALA A 210 13.55 -20.31 -1.39
N LYS A 211 12.87 -20.85 -2.42
CA LYS A 211 12.84 -20.22 -3.74
C LYS A 211 12.11 -18.88 -3.63
N GLU A 212 12.84 -17.81 -3.94
CA GLU A 212 12.34 -16.44 -3.96
C GLU A 212 11.33 -16.25 -5.10
N THR A 213 10.04 -16.50 -4.86
CA THR A 213 8.98 -16.04 -5.75
C THR A 213 8.52 -14.67 -5.29
N GLY A 214 9.28 -13.63 -5.66
CA GLY A 214 9.07 -12.24 -5.22
C GLY A 214 8.12 -11.41 -6.08
N ALA A 215 7.47 -11.99 -7.10
CA ALA A 215 6.67 -11.24 -8.07
C ALA A 215 5.56 -10.40 -7.41
N CYS A 216 4.73 -10.99 -6.54
CA CYS A 216 3.67 -10.22 -5.85
C CYS A 216 4.25 -9.13 -4.93
N PHE A 217 5.32 -9.43 -4.19
CA PHE A 217 6.00 -8.48 -3.29
C PHE A 217 6.79 -7.38 -4.00
N THR A 218 7.03 -7.54 -5.30
CA THR A 218 7.58 -6.49 -6.15
C THR A 218 6.54 -5.39 -6.39
N CYS A 219 5.27 -5.76 -6.37
CA CYS A 219 4.16 -4.90 -6.77
C CYS A 219 3.38 -4.37 -5.57
N HIS A 220 3.29 -5.18 -4.52
CA HIS A 220 2.74 -4.84 -3.22
C HIS A 220 3.83 -4.39 -2.24
N ALA A 221 4.27 -3.15 -2.42
CA ALA A 221 5.17 -2.49 -1.49
C ALA A 221 4.63 -2.61 -0.05
N ASN A 222 5.53 -2.84 0.90
CA ASN A 222 5.21 -3.00 2.33
C ASN A 222 4.18 -4.11 2.68
N GLY A 223 3.78 -4.95 1.71
CA GLY A 223 2.74 -5.96 1.89
C GLY A 223 1.34 -5.37 2.03
N GLY A 224 1.09 -4.17 1.49
CA GLY A 224 -0.21 -3.52 1.49
C GLY A 224 -1.13 -3.93 0.32
N PRO A 225 -2.36 -3.38 0.26
CA PRO A 225 -3.33 -3.68 -0.80
C PRO A 225 -2.99 -3.07 -2.18
N LEU A 226 -1.91 -2.30 -2.27
CA LEU A 226 -1.58 -1.46 -3.42
C LEU A 226 -0.71 -2.19 -4.45
N MET A 227 -0.90 -1.88 -5.73
CA MET A 227 -0.18 -2.51 -6.85
C MET A 227 0.35 -1.45 -7.83
N ASN A 228 1.67 -1.44 -8.05
CA ASN A 228 2.38 -0.44 -8.86
C ASN A 228 2.79 -0.97 -10.25
N GLU A 229 1.83 -1.41 -11.08
CA GLU A 229 2.16 -2.40 -12.13
C GLU A 229 2.09 -2.04 -13.63
N MET A 230 1.61 -0.89 -14.10
CA MET A 230 1.20 -0.84 -15.53
C MET A 230 1.46 0.42 -16.35
N SER A 231 1.56 0.20 -17.68
CA SER A 231 1.72 1.19 -18.76
C SER A 231 0.62 2.28 -18.80
N ARG A 232 -0.47 2.05 -18.03
CA ARG A 232 -1.45 3.00 -17.49
C ARG A 232 -1.64 2.56 -16.02
N PRO A 233 -1.23 3.34 -15.00
CA PRO A 233 -1.05 2.87 -13.65
C PRO A 233 -2.30 2.18 -13.08
N TRP A 234 -2.05 1.04 -12.44
CA TRP A 234 -2.96 0.34 -11.54
C TRP A 234 -3.17 1.04 -10.20
N THR A 235 -2.52 2.17 -9.96
CA THR A 235 -2.52 2.88 -8.67
C THR A 235 -3.83 3.58 -8.35
N ASN A 236 -4.78 3.60 -9.29
CA ASN A 236 -6.11 4.14 -9.02
C ASN A 236 -7.21 3.10 -9.17
N TRP A 237 -6.93 1.85 -9.58
CA TRP A 237 -8.01 0.99 -10.05
C TRP A 237 -8.88 1.75 -11.07
N VAL A 238 -8.38 2.60 -11.96
CA VAL A 238 -9.23 3.41 -12.86
C VAL A 238 -9.11 2.94 -14.30
N SER A 239 -10.25 2.69 -14.93
CA SER A 239 -10.37 2.54 -16.38
C SER A 239 -10.59 3.94 -16.93
N VAL A 240 -9.68 4.40 -17.78
CA VAL A 240 -9.80 5.71 -18.43
C VAL A 240 -10.92 5.70 -19.48
N VAL A 241 -11.31 4.49 -19.92
CA VAL A 241 -12.37 4.26 -20.88
C VAL A 241 -13.56 3.69 -20.11
N ASN A 242 -14.61 4.50 -19.93
CA ASN A 242 -15.89 4.07 -19.32
C ASN A 242 -16.72 3.19 -20.28
N GLU A 243 -16.12 2.73 -21.36
CA GLU A 243 -16.75 1.95 -22.41
C GLU A 243 -15.84 0.77 -22.74
N PHE A 244 -16.30 -0.43 -22.37
CA PHE A 244 -15.82 -1.62 -23.07
C PHE A 244 -16.12 -1.40 -24.54
N PRO A 245 -15.16 -1.62 -25.46
CA PRO A 245 -15.43 -1.50 -26.88
C PRO A 245 -16.68 -2.33 -27.19
N LYS A 246 -17.69 -1.73 -27.83
CA LYS A 246 -18.91 -2.44 -28.27
C LYS A 246 -18.59 -3.64 -29.16
N ASP A 247 -17.37 -3.65 -29.72
CA ASP A 247 -16.79 -4.71 -30.54
C ASP A 247 -15.93 -5.72 -29.77
N SER A 248 -15.89 -5.65 -28.43
CA SER A 248 -15.22 -6.66 -27.61
C SER A 248 -15.98 -7.97 -27.76
N LYS A 249 -15.50 -8.84 -28.66
CA LYS A 249 -16.04 -10.18 -28.95
C LYS A 249 -15.78 -11.14 -27.78
N LEU A 250 -16.00 -10.69 -26.55
CA LEU A 250 -15.82 -11.50 -25.35
C LEU A 250 -16.81 -12.65 -25.37
N LYS A 251 -16.32 -13.84 -25.06
CA LYS A 251 -17.09 -15.09 -25.00
C LYS A 251 -16.66 -15.88 -23.76
N GLY A 252 -17.35 -17.00 -23.54
CA GLY A 252 -16.98 -17.94 -22.48
C GLY A 252 -17.07 -17.34 -21.09
N GLU A 253 -16.16 -17.77 -20.22
CA GLU A 253 -16.20 -17.39 -18.81
C GLU A 253 -15.74 -15.94 -18.60
N THR A 254 -14.86 -15.40 -19.47
CA THR A 254 -14.52 -13.97 -19.47
C THR A 254 -15.77 -13.11 -19.62
N ALA A 255 -16.63 -13.41 -20.61
CA ALA A 255 -17.86 -12.67 -20.82
C ALA A 255 -18.81 -12.78 -19.61
N ALA A 256 -18.89 -13.96 -18.98
CA ALA A 256 -19.70 -14.17 -17.78
C ALA A 256 -19.23 -13.29 -16.62
N VAL A 257 -17.93 -13.28 -16.30
CA VAL A 257 -17.37 -12.44 -15.24
C VAL A 257 -17.56 -10.95 -15.53
N VAL A 258 -17.26 -10.51 -16.75
CA VAL A 258 -17.41 -9.10 -17.14
C VAL A 258 -18.88 -8.66 -17.08
N SER A 259 -19.81 -9.53 -17.47
CA SER A 259 -21.25 -9.22 -17.44
C SER A 259 -21.80 -9.01 -16.02
N GLU A 260 -21.21 -9.66 -15.02
CA GLU A 260 -21.60 -9.45 -13.61
C GLU A 260 -21.12 -8.10 -13.07
N ALA A 261 -19.98 -7.62 -13.55
CA ALA A 261 -19.42 -6.31 -13.19
C ALA A 261 -20.14 -5.15 -13.90
N ARG A 262 -20.50 -5.35 -15.17
CA ARG A 262 -21.24 -4.39 -16.00
C ARG A 262 -22.16 -5.17 -16.93
N ASP A 263 -23.46 -4.94 -16.77
CA ASP A 263 -24.42 -5.58 -17.63
C ASP A 263 -24.49 -4.92 -19.00
N ALA A 264 -23.89 -5.54 -20.02
CA ALA A 264 -24.05 -5.11 -21.41
C ALA A 264 -25.49 -5.30 -21.94
N THR A 265 -26.32 -6.05 -21.22
CA THR A 265 -27.69 -6.42 -21.57
C THR A 265 -28.77 -5.74 -20.71
N ASN A 266 -28.39 -4.82 -19.80
CA ASN A 266 -29.29 -4.07 -18.91
C ASN A 266 -30.21 -4.92 -17.99
N LYS A 267 -29.90 -6.18 -17.71
CA LYS A 267 -30.60 -7.01 -16.71
C LYS A 267 -30.32 -6.56 -15.26
N HIS A 268 -29.26 -5.77 -15.02
CA HIS A 268 -29.02 -5.08 -13.76
C HIS A 268 -28.30 -3.73 -13.93
N ASN A 269 -28.48 -2.83 -12.96
CA ASN A 269 -27.88 -1.49 -12.91
C ASN A 269 -26.55 -1.41 -12.14
N ARG A 270 -25.95 -2.55 -11.81
CA ARG A 270 -24.68 -2.61 -11.06
C ARG A 270 -23.57 -1.94 -11.87
N SER A 271 -22.96 -0.90 -11.31
CA SER A 271 -21.67 -0.38 -11.72
C SER A 271 -20.63 -0.99 -10.79
N SER A 272 -19.68 -1.74 -11.34
CA SER A 272 -18.47 -2.15 -10.64
C SER A 272 -17.30 -1.82 -11.53
N PHE A 273 -17.21 -0.54 -11.89
CA PHE A 273 -16.03 -0.04 -12.56
C PHE A 273 -14.92 0.16 -11.56
N ALA A 274 -13.73 0.08 -12.12
CA ALA A 274 -12.56 0.77 -11.69
C ALA A 274 -12.78 1.94 -10.65
N ASN A 275 -13.52 3.00 -11.00
CA ASN A 275 -13.73 4.15 -10.09
C ASN A 275 -14.38 3.78 -8.74
N ASP A 276 -15.27 2.80 -8.73
CA ASP A 276 -15.92 2.31 -7.51
C ASP A 276 -14.92 1.53 -6.65
N LEU A 277 -14.05 0.75 -7.30
CA LEU A 277 -12.95 0.06 -6.64
C LEU A 277 -11.95 1.05 -6.03
N GLU A 278 -11.62 2.15 -6.72
CA GLU A 278 -10.74 3.20 -6.21
C GLU A 278 -11.21 3.70 -4.83
N GLN A 279 -12.49 4.06 -4.73
CA GLN A 279 -13.07 4.59 -3.49
C GLN A 279 -13.00 3.56 -2.36
N ILE A 280 -13.35 2.30 -2.65
CA ILE A 280 -13.25 1.20 -1.69
C ILE A 280 -11.81 1.01 -1.23
N MET A 281 -10.84 1.08 -2.15
CA MET A 281 -9.44 0.83 -1.84
C MET A 281 -8.79 2.00 -1.10
N ARG A 282 -9.19 3.25 -1.37
CA ARG A 282 -8.81 4.40 -0.55
C ARG A 282 -9.34 4.25 0.88
N ALA A 283 -10.60 3.87 1.05
CA ALA A 283 -11.16 3.57 2.36
C ALA A 283 -10.42 2.40 3.04
N ALA A 284 -10.11 1.34 2.28
CA ALA A 284 -9.37 0.19 2.75
C ALA A 284 -7.98 0.56 3.26
N ILE A 285 -7.22 1.40 2.55
CA ILE A 285 -5.88 1.86 2.95
C ILE A 285 -5.93 2.60 4.29
N ARG A 286 -6.92 3.49 4.48
CA ARG A 286 -7.11 4.21 5.75
C ARG A 286 -7.37 3.24 6.90
N VAL A 287 -8.34 2.34 6.73
CA VAL A 287 -8.70 1.35 7.75
C VAL A 287 -7.56 0.37 8.01
N TRP A 288 -6.80 0.01 6.98
CA TRP A 288 -5.63 -0.86 7.06
C TRP A 288 -4.49 -0.23 7.88
N ILE A 289 -4.17 1.04 7.63
CA ILE A 289 -3.11 1.76 8.35
C ILE A 289 -3.49 2.00 9.80
N GLU A 290 -4.68 2.58 10.01
CA GLU A 290 -5.13 3.02 11.32
C GLU A 290 -5.57 1.85 12.21
N GLY A 291 -6.14 0.81 11.61
CA GLY A 291 -7.00 -0.15 12.30
C GLY A 291 -8.37 0.47 12.63
N ASP A 292 -9.18 -0.24 13.41
CA ASP A 292 -10.41 0.33 13.97
C ASP A 292 -10.04 1.16 15.21
N LEU A 293 -9.80 2.45 15.01
CA LEU A 293 -9.62 3.41 16.08
C LEU A 293 -10.97 4.00 16.53
N THR A 294 -12.01 3.18 16.70
CA THR A 294 -13.20 3.64 17.43
C THR A 294 -12.82 3.82 18.90
N MET A 295 -12.74 5.08 19.33
CA MET A 295 -12.89 5.40 20.75
C MET A 295 -14.30 4.99 21.14
N THR A 296 -14.44 3.88 21.86
CA THR A 296 -15.74 3.59 22.47
C THR A 296 -16.09 4.72 23.44
N SER A 297 -17.38 5.01 23.61
CA SER A 297 -17.91 6.03 24.54
C SER A 297 -17.49 5.83 26.01
N LYS A 298 -16.74 4.76 26.31
CA LYS A 298 -16.16 4.42 27.62
C LYS A 298 -14.63 4.60 27.67
N GLY A 299 -14.02 5.29 26.71
CA GLY A 299 -12.58 5.58 26.70
C GLY A 299 -11.69 4.34 26.50
N THR A 300 -12.27 3.20 26.10
CA THR A 300 -11.52 1.98 25.77
C THR A 300 -11.38 1.91 24.25
N VAL A 301 -10.15 1.93 23.73
CA VAL A 301 -9.89 1.71 22.31
C VAL A 301 -10.10 0.22 22.03
N SER A 302 -11.06 -0.15 21.18
CA SER A 302 -11.08 -1.51 20.62
C SER A 302 -9.87 -1.66 19.71
N ASN A 303 -8.86 -2.40 20.16
CA ASN A 303 -7.66 -2.65 19.35
C ASN A 303 -7.98 -3.62 18.20
N LYS A 304 -8.58 -3.17 17.10
CA LYS A 304 -8.31 -3.86 15.82
C LYS A 304 -6.99 -3.28 15.32
N ILE A 305 -5.97 -4.13 15.30
CA ILE A 305 -4.58 -3.70 15.14
C ILE A 305 -4.29 -3.44 13.65
N GLY A 306 -3.99 -2.18 13.29
CA GLY A 306 -3.65 -1.78 11.92
C GLY A 306 -2.15 -1.88 11.63
N PHE A 307 -1.77 -1.77 10.36
CA PHE A 307 -0.38 -1.85 9.87
C PHE A 307 0.56 -0.90 10.62
N GLY A 308 0.12 0.32 10.91
CA GLY A 308 0.93 1.30 11.65
C GLY A 308 1.29 0.80 13.06
N GLN A 309 0.32 0.24 13.80
CA GLN A 309 0.55 -0.29 15.14
C GLN A 309 1.40 -1.56 15.12
N MET A 310 1.10 -2.50 14.21
CA MET A 310 1.87 -3.74 14.07
C MET A 310 3.34 -3.48 13.73
N THR A 311 3.60 -2.43 12.94
CA THR A 311 4.97 -2.00 12.60
C THR A 311 5.70 -1.43 13.81
N ILE A 312 5.04 -0.62 14.64
CA ILE A 312 5.62 -0.10 15.90
C ILE A 312 5.96 -1.24 16.86
N GLU A 313 5.10 -2.25 16.95
CA GLU A 313 5.27 -3.41 17.84
C GLU A 313 6.31 -4.42 17.31
N GLY A 314 6.83 -4.23 16.10
CA GLY A 314 7.85 -5.09 15.51
C GLY A 314 7.30 -6.38 14.90
N SER A 315 5.98 -6.51 14.75
CA SER A 315 5.37 -7.62 14.01
C SER A 315 5.50 -7.46 12.50
N THR A 316 5.72 -6.23 12.05
CA THR A 316 6.05 -5.88 10.65
C THR A 316 7.43 -5.24 10.59
N PRO A 317 8.26 -5.56 9.57
CA PRO A 317 9.59 -4.99 9.43
C PRO A 317 9.62 -3.47 9.42
N GLY A 318 10.74 -2.89 9.86
CA GLY A 318 11.08 -1.48 9.60
C GLY A 318 10.76 -0.48 10.72
N GLY A 319 9.83 -0.81 11.62
CA GLY A 319 9.55 -0.01 12.83
C GLY A 319 9.13 1.44 12.52
N VAL A 320 9.27 2.32 13.53
CA VAL A 320 8.98 3.76 13.41
C VAL A 320 9.73 4.41 12.24
N LYS A 321 10.94 3.94 11.93
CA LYS A 321 11.73 4.41 10.80
C LYS A 321 11.00 4.22 9.47
N LEU A 322 10.37 3.06 9.24
CA LEU A 322 9.59 2.82 8.03
C LEU A 322 8.43 3.80 7.93
N LEU A 323 7.66 3.94 9.01
CA LEU A 323 6.46 4.79 9.03
C LEU A 323 6.79 6.26 8.79
N LEU A 324 7.87 6.76 9.43
CA LEU A 324 8.30 8.15 9.27
C LEU A 324 8.63 8.49 7.82
N LYS A 325 9.06 7.53 6.99
CA LYS A 325 9.42 7.80 5.60
C LYS A 325 8.27 8.48 4.83
N SER A 326 7.02 8.10 5.09
CA SER A 326 5.80 8.67 4.48
C SER A 326 5.57 10.17 4.75
N SER A 327 6.23 10.73 5.76
CA SER A 327 6.20 12.16 6.06
C SER A 327 7.38 12.94 5.46
N PHE A 328 8.33 12.27 4.81
CA PHE A 328 9.53 12.91 4.24
C PHE A 328 9.70 12.66 2.75
N CYS A 329 9.33 11.48 2.28
CA CYS A 329 9.48 11.04 0.90
C CYS A 329 8.20 10.36 0.44
N GLU A 330 7.93 10.37 -0.86
CA GLU A 330 6.98 9.43 -1.44
C GLU A 330 7.45 7.99 -1.19
N THR A 331 6.59 7.16 -0.63
CA THR A 331 6.85 5.72 -0.45
C THR A 331 6.03 4.87 -1.40
N GLU A 332 4.90 5.39 -1.85
CA GLU A 332 3.95 4.75 -2.76
C GLU A 332 3.31 5.81 -3.64
N LEU A 333 2.83 5.47 -4.84
CA LEU A 333 2.24 6.45 -5.76
C LEU A 333 0.72 6.41 -5.74
N ASN A 334 0.12 7.58 -5.96
CA ASN A 334 -1.25 7.74 -6.43
C ASN A 334 -1.23 8.60 -7.69
N PHE A 335 -2.33 8.65 -8.43
CA PHE A 335 -2.40 9.46 -9.65
C PHE A 335 -3.69 10.26 -9.68
N VAL A 336 -3.70 11.34 -10.43
CA VAL A 336 -4.92 12.10 -10.77
C VAL A 336 -5.00 12.26 -12.27
N ASN A 337 -6.22 12.16 -12.81
CA ASN A 337 -6.49 12.39 -14.22
C ASN A 337 -6.62 13.88 -14.46
N ALA A 338 -5.82 14.43 -15.37
CA ALA A 338 -5.93 15.80 -15.83
C ALA A 338 -6.66 15.83 -17.18
N LEU A 339 -7.97 15.60 -17.17
CA LEU A 339 -8.80 15.64 -18.38
C LEU A 339 -9.21 17.08 -18.71
N ASP A 340 -9.80 17.76 -17.73
CA ASP A 340 -10.37 19.10 -17.93
C ASP A 340 -9.61 20.19 -17.16
N THR A 341 -8.88 19.82 -16.11
CA THR A 341 -8.14 20.74 -15.24
C THR A 341 -6.73 20.24 -14.94
N ILE A 342 -5.81 21.17 -14.73
CA ILE A 342 -4.45 20.91 -14.27
C ILE A 342 -4.48 20.83 -12.74
N PRO A 343 -4.07 19.70 -12.13
CA PRO A 343 -4.14 19.52 -10.69
C PRO A 343 -3.18 20.47 -9.94
N ASN A 344 -3.63 20.96 -8.78
CA ASN A 344 -2.87 21.89 -7.94
C ASN A 344 -1.54 21.29 -7.47
N GLU A 345 -1.47 19.97 -7.31
CA GLU A 345 -0.25 19.24 -6.91
C GLU A 345 0.94 19.52 -7.84
N LEU A 346 0.69 19.92 -9.09
CA LEU A 346 1.75 20.27 -10.04
C LEU A 346 2.50 21.56 -9.66
N PHE A 347 1.85 22.43 -8.89
CA PHE A 347 2.37 23.74 -8.52
C PHE A 347 2.72 23.82 -7.04
N VAL A 348 1.99 23.10 -6.19
CA VAL A 348 2.12 23.20 -4.74
C VAL A 348 1.77 21.89 -4.03
N ASP A 349 2.38 21.66 -2.89
CA ASP A 349 1.90 20.74 -1.86
C ASP A 349 0.54 21.27 -1.33
N VAL A 350 -0.56 20.72 -1.88
CA VAL A 350 -1.96 21.06 -1.54
C VAL A 350 -2.27 20.93 -0.05
N ASP A 351 -1.45 20.13 0.60
CA ASP A 351 -1.51 19.70 1.96
C ASP A 351 -0.78 20.79 2.83
N ALA A 352 0.25 21.46 2.31
CA ALA A 352 0.85 22.67 2.90
C ALA A 352 -0.04 23.91 2.73
N SER A 353 -0.84 23.95 1.66
CA SER A 353 -1.72 25.06 1.31
C SER A 353 -3.10 25.00 2.01
N ALA A 354 -3.30 24.08 2.95
CA ALA A 354 -4.55 23.96 3.68
C ALA A 354 -4.94 25.30 4.33
N GLY A 355 -6.13 25.81 3.97
CA GLY A 355 -6.59 27.17 4.34
C GLY A 355 -6.59 28.17 3.18
N THR A 356 -6.12 27.79 1.99
CA THR A 356 -6.29 28.58 0.75
C THR A 356 -7.29 27.93 -0.20
N GLU A 357 -8.06 28.75 -0.90
CA GLU A 357 -8.92 28.33 -2.00
C GLU A 357 -8.15 28.40 -3.32
N LEU A 358 -7.31 27.38 -3.58
CA LEU A 358 -6.60 27.26 -4.84
C LEU A 358 -7.51 26.60 -5.88
N VAL A 359 -7.96 27.38 -6.86
CA VAL A 359 -8.79 26.90 -7.96
C VAL A 359 -7.89 26.26 -9.03
N PRO A 360 -8.08 24.97 -9.40
CA PRO A 360 -7.33 24.34 -10.48
C PRO A 360 -7.45 25.12 -11.80
N ALA A 361 -6.36 25.15 -12.58
CA ALA A 361 -6.38 25.82 -13.88
C ALA A 361 -7.05 24.96 -14.96
N ASP A 362 -7.75 25.58 -15.90
CA ASP A 362 -8.31 24.87 -17.05
C ASP A 362 -7.20 24.27 -17.92
N ALA A 363 -7.38 23.02 -18.33
CA ALA A 363 -6.52 22.36 -19.31
C ALA A 363 -6.91 22.83 -20.73
N SER A 364 -6.61 24.09 -21.08
CA SER A 364 -6.87 24.61 -22.42
C SER A 364 -5.70 24.35 -23.39
N GLY A 365 -6.01 23.85 -24.60
CA GLY A 365 -5.04 23.59 -25.68
C GLY A 365 -4.61 22.12 -25.83
N ASP A 366 -3.54 21.86 -26.58
CA ASP A 366 -2.96 20.52 -26.81
C ASP A 366 -2.21 19.96 -25.58
N LEU A 367 -2.81 20.02 -24.39
CA LEU A 367 -2.32 19.26 -23.26
C LEU A 367 -2.82 17.83 -23.43
N PRO A 368 -1.92 16.83 -23.58
CA PRO A 368 -2.36 15.45 -23.75
C PRO A 368 -3.18 15.04 -22.53
N VAL A 369 -4.17 14.17 -22.70
CA VAL A 369 -4.76 13.46 -21.56
C VAL A 369 -3.62 12.78 -20.79
N PHE A 370 -3.38 13.17 -19.53
CA PHE A 370 -2.31 12.60 -18.73
C PHE A 370 -2.76 12.18 -17.33
N GLN A 371 -2.17 11.08 -16.86
CA GLN A 371 -2.17 10.69 -15.46
C GLN A 371 -0.96 11.30 -14.77
N MET A 372 -1.21 12.11 -13.75
CA MET A 372 -0.17 12.79 -13.00
C MET A 372 0.11 12.04 -11.69
N PRO A 373 1.36 11.63 -11.39
CA PRO A 373 1.70 11.09 -10.09
C PRO A 373 1.40 12.12 -8.99
N VAL A 374 0.75 11.74 -7.90
CA VAL A 374 0.49 12.56 -6.72
C VAL A 374 0.72 11.73 -5.47
N ARG A 375 0.81 12.43 -4.34
CA ARG A 375 0.94 11.80 -3.02
C ARG A 375 -0.06 10.67 -2.81
N SER A 376 0.44 9.52 -2.38
CA SER A 376 -0.39 8.36 -2.07
C SER A 376 -1.37 8.58 -0.92
N GLU A 377 -2.51 7.89 -0.99
CA GLU A 377 -3.42 7.80 0.15
C GLU A 377 -2.74 7.11 1.34
N HIS A 378 -1.84 6.16 1.08
CA HIS A 378 -1.02 5.53 2.10
C HIS A 378 -0.18 6.56 2.84
N ASP A 379 0.58 7.40 2.14
CA ASP A 379 1.46 8.37 2.79
C ASP A 379 0.69 9.45 3.54
N ARG A 380 -0.49 9.84 3.04
CA ARG A 380 -1.41 10.74 3.77
C ARG A 380 -1.93 10.10 5.05
N ALA A 381 -2.49 8.88 4.96
CA ALA A 381 -3.05 8.18 6.10
C ALA A 381 -1.97 7.80 7.14
N MET A 382 -0.76 7.45 6.68
CA MET A 382 0.38 7.17 7.57
C MET A 382 0.84 8.41 8.33
N GLU A 383 0.90 9.57 7.67
CA GLU A 383 1.21 10.83 8.35
C GLU A 383 0.16 11.20 9.40
N VAL A 384 -1.13 11.04 9.08
CA VAL A 384 -2.23 11.23 10.05
C VAL A 384 -2.10 10.24 11.21
N PHE A 385 -1.77 8.98 10.95
CA PHE A 385 -1.50 7.98 11.98
C PHE A 385 -0.35 8.41 12.90
N LEU A 386 0.77 8.88 12.35
CA LEU A 386 1.91 9.38 13.13
C LEU A 386 1.54 10.59 13.98
N GLN A 387 0.68 11.47 13.48
CA GLN A 387 0.14 12.60 14.25
C GLN A 387 -0.75 12.13 15.41
N LYS A 388 -1.72 11.25 15.14
CA LYS A 388 -2.60 10.66 16.17
C LYS A 388 -1.82 9.93 17.26
N ARG A 389 -0.70 9.28 16.90
CA ARG A 389 0.21 8.57 17.81
C ARG A 389 1.32 9.46 18.40
N GLN A 390 1.28 10.77 18.16
CA GLN A 390 2.20 11.78 18.69
C GLN A 390 3.69 11.56 18.32
N TYR A 391 3.96 10.78 17.27
CA TYR A 391 5.31 10.65 16.70
C TYR A 391 5.71 11.90 15.91
N LEU A 392 4.73 12.65 15.40
CA LEU A 392 4.91 13.94 14.75
C LEU A 392 3.79 14.88 15.19
N GLN A 393 4.14 16.10 15.59
CA GLN A 393 3.13 17.14 15.85
C GLN A 393 2.65 17.76 14.53
N ALA A 394 1.44 18.32 14.51
CA ALA A 394 0.90 19.02 13.34
C ALA A 394 1.85 20.13 12.84
N ARG A 395 2.42 20.92 13.77
CA ARG A 395 3.45 21.93 13.46
C ARG A 395 4.69 21.35 12.78
N THR A 396 5.15 20.17 13.21
CA THR A 396 6.33 19.48 12.64
C THR A 396 6.04 19.00 11.22
N VAL A 397 4.87 18.40 11.01
CA VAL A 397 4.44 17.99 9.67
C VAL A 397 4.33 19.19 8.73
N ARG A 398 3.72 20.29 9.19
CA ARG A 398 3.63 21.51 8.37
C ARG A 398 5.02 22.07 8.05
N ALA A 399 5.95 22.08 9.00
CA ALA A 399 7.33 22.47 8.75
C ALA A 399 8.02 21.57 7.71
N LEU A 400 7.80 20.24 7.75
CA LEU A 400 8.34 19.32 6.74
C LEU A 400 7.81 19.62 5.34
N ARG A 401 6.51 19.90 5.21
CA ARG A 401 5.89 20.24 3.91
C ARG A 401 6.45 21.57 3.36
N LEU A 402 6.70 22.56 4.23
CA LEU A 402 7.31 23.85 3.85
C LEU A 402 8.80 23.78 3.52
N VAL A 403 9.48 22.63 3.67
CA VAL A 403 10.86 22.46 3.19
C VAL A 403 10.93 22.59 1.66
N ASP A 404 9.89 22.14 0.96
CA ASP A 404 9.73 22.28 -0.50
C ASP A 404 8.25 22.16 -0.88
N ASP A 405 7.53 23.26 -0.70
CA ASP A 405 6.10 23.30 -0.99
C ASP A 405 5.78 23.27 -2.49
N GLU A 406 6.77 23.29 -3.40
CA GLU A 406 6.54 23.21 -4.86
C GLU A 406 6.62 21.78 -5.39
N ARG A 407 7.22 20.86 -4.62
CA ARG A 407 7.49 19.48 -5.03
C ARG A 407 7.02 18.45 -4.01
N ASP A 408 6.03 18.82 -3.19
CA ASP A 408 5.36 17.99 -2.19
C ASP A 408 6.26 16.90 -1.55
N ILE A 409 5.91 15.63 -1.68
CA ILE A 409 6.69 14.51 -1.15
C ILE A 409 7.69 13.94 -2.18
N PHE A 410 7.69 14.45 -3.41
CA PHE A 410 8.76 14.22 -4.40
C PHE A 410 10.00 15.10 -4.17
N SER A 411 9.97 15.98 -3.17
CA SER A 411 11.09 16.87 -2.87
C SER A 411 12.34 16.11 -2.45
N ALA A 412 13.42 16.29 -3.21
CA ALA A 412 14.74 15.80 -2.85
C ALA A 412 15.26 16.43 -1.54
N ALA A 413 14.93 17.70 -1.27
CA ALA A 413 15.34 18.40 -0.05
C ALA A 413 14.67 17.79 1.18
N ARG A 414 13.33 17.61 1.13
CA ARG A 414 12.57 16.97 2.21
C ARG A 414 13.00 15.51 2.40
N CYS A 415 13.14 14.75 1.32
CA CYS A 415 13.54 13.36 1.41
C CYS A 415 14.99 13.18 1.90
N GLY A 416 15.88 14.12 1.59
CA GLY A 416 17.24 14.17 2.13
C GLY A 416 17.28 14.26 3.66
N LEU A 417 16.31 14.95 4.27
CA LEU A 417 16.19 15.02 5.74
C LEU A 417 15.92 13.65 6.36
N TYR A 418 15.11 12.81 5.72
CA TYR A 418 14.89 11.44 6.19
C TYR A 418 16.21 10.65 6.23
N GLY A 419 17.00 10.77 5.16
CA GLY A 419 18.32 10.14 5.07
C GLY A 419 19.24 10.52 6.23
N GLU A 420 19.20 11.77 6.70
CA GLU A 420 19.94 12.23 7.88
C GLU A 420 19.32 11.75 9.19
N MET A 421 17.99 11.81 9.28
CA MET A 421 17.22 11.43 10.46
C MET A 421 17.49 9.98 10.86
N VAL A 422 17.64 9.08 9.87
CA VAL A 422 17.85 7.64 10.08
C VAL A 422 19.31 7.18 10.12
N LYS A 423 20.29 8.10 10.11
CA LYS A 423 21.73 7.75 10.24
C LYS A 423 22.08 7.16 11.60
N THR A 424 21.30 7.48 12.63
CA THR A 424 21.44 6.88 13.95
C THR A 424 20.13 6.24 14.36
N ALA A 425 20.17 5.40 15.39
CA ALA A 425 18.98 4.83 16.00
C ALA A 425 17.99 5.94 16.39
N LEU A 426 16.71 5.69 16.15
CA LEU A 426 15.63 6.59 16.53
C LEU A 426 15.31 6.43 18.02
N PRO A 427 14.86 7.50 18.68
CA PRO A 427 14.26 7.39 19.99
C PRO A 427 13.04 6.45 19.97
N VAL A 428 12.77 5.80 21.10
CA VAL A 428 11.61 4.91 21.25
C VAL A 428 10.35 5.71 21.58
N LYS A 429 10.47 6.80 22.34
CA LYS A 429 9.30 7.58 22.78
C LYS A 429 8.80 8.50 21.66
N PRO A 430 7.48 8.56 21.39
CA PRO A 430 6.92 9.38 20.32
C PRO A 430 7.35 10.86 20.37
N ALA A 431 7.27 11.49 21.55
CA ALA A 431 7.66 12.89 21.72
C ALA A 431 9.15 13.16 21.46
N GLU A 432 10.02 12.19 21.73
CA GLU A 432 11.46 12.29 21.47
C GLU A 432 11.76 12.17 19.96
N VAL A 433 10.97 11.37 19.23
CA VAL A 433 11.03 11.29 17.76
C VAL A 433 10.65 12.63 17.14
N ASP A 434 9.53 13.22 17.54
CA ASP A 434 9.10 14.55 17.05
C ASP A 434 10.15 15.62 17.35
N LEU A 435 10.67 15.66 18.58
CA LEU A 435 11.72 16.60 18.99
C LEU A 435 12.97 16.46 18.13
N ARG A 436 13.36 15.24 17.79
CA ARG A 436 14.50 14.97 16.91
C ARG A 436 14.26 15.50 15.50
N VAL A 437 13.06 15.31 14.94
CA VAL A 437 12.70 15.87 13.63
C VAL A 437 12.73 17.39 13.65
N ARG A 438 12.13 18.03 14.66
CA ARG A 438 12.15 19.49 14.82
C ARG A 438 13.56 20.05 15.00
N THR A 439 14.40 19.37 15.78
CA THR A 439 15.80 19.78 15.99
C THR A 439 16.59 19.75 14.68
N LEU A 440 16.42 18.69 13.89
CA LEU A 440 17.03 18.57 12.56
C LEU A 440 16.55 19.71 11.65
N LEU A 441 15.24 19.95 11.59
CA LEU A 441 14.66 21.01 10.78
C LEU A 441 15.19 22.39 11.21
N ALA A 442 15.15 22.71 12.50
CA ALA A 442 15.65 23.98 13.04
C ALA A 442 17.12 24.23 12.67
N ALA A 443 17.96 23.19 12.78
CA ALA A 443 19.36 23.29 12.37
C ALA A 443 19.51 23.60 10.87
N LYS A 444 18.69 22.98 10.02
CA LYS A 444 18.72 23.17 8.56
C LYS A 444 18.16 24.53 8.13
N VAL A 445 17.09 25.00 8.78
CA VAL A 445 16.54 26.35 8.59
C VAL A 445 17.59 27.39 8.96
N LYS A 446 18.23 27.27 10.13
CA LYS A 446 19.29 28.18 10.58
C LYS A 446 20.48 28.20 9.62
N ALA A 447 20.85 27.04 9.06
CA ALA A 447 21.91 26.90 8.08
C ALA A 447 21.52 27.35 6.66
N LYS A 448 20.26 27.78 6.44
CA LYS A 448 19.71 28.12 5.11
C LYS A 448 19.91 26.98 4.08
N ALA A 449 19.76 25.73 4.54
CA ALA A 449 20.07 24.54 3.77
C ALA A 449 19.04 24.20 2.67
N PHE A 450 17.92 24.91 2.60
CA PHE A 450 16.80 24.64 1.68
C PHE A 450 16.78 25.55 0.44
N GLY A 451 17.91 26.20 0.13
CA GLY A 451 18.00 27.11 -1.00
C GLY A 451 17.21 28.40 -0.78
N THR A 452 16.78 29.02 -1.88
CA THR A 452 16.04 30.28 -1.86
C THR A 452 14.56 30.02 -1.59
N LEU A 453 14.11 30.38 -0.39
CA LEU A 453 12.69 30.40 -0.01
C LEU A 453 12.13 31.82 -0.13
N SER A 454 10.83 31.96 -0.39
CA SER A 454 10.18 33.27 -0.27
C SER A 454 10.33 33.79 1.17
N PRO A 455 10.39 35.12 1.38
CA PRO A 455 10.49 35.68 2.73
C PRO A 455 9.36 35.22 3.65
N ALA A 456 8.12 35.15 3.14
CA ALA A 456 6.95 34.71 3.90
C ALA A 456 7.05 33.23 4.30
N ARG A 457 7.39 32.35 3.35
CA ARG A 457 7.61 30.92 3.62
C ARG A 457 8.75 30.68 4.60
N SER A 458 9.86 31.39 4.45
CA SER A 458 11.02 31.31 5.36
C SER A 458 10.66 31.74 6.78
N ALA A 459 9.92 32.84 6.93
CA ALA A 459 9.44 33.33 8.21
C ALA A 459 8.50 32.32 8.88
N TYR A 460 7.56 31.76 8.13
CA TYR A 460 6.63 30.77 8.68
C TYR A 460 7.33 29.45 9.06
N LEU A 461 8.19 28.92 8.19
CA LEU A 461 8.97 27.73 8.48
C LEU A 461 9.85 27.92 9.73
N THR A 462 10.48 29.09 9.88
CA THR A 462 11.25 29.44 11.08
C THR A 462 10.37 29.44 12.32
N ALA A 463 9.15 30.00 12.23
CA ALA A 463 8.23 30.03 13.36
C ALA A 463 7.79 28.62 13.80
N LEU A 464 7.51 27.73 12.85
CA LEU A 464 7.07 26.36 13.14
C LEU A 464 8.13 25.50 13.85
N VAL A 465 9.41 25.77 13.61
CA VAL A 465 10.52 24.99 14.19
C VAL A 465 11.09 25.62 15.45
N ASP A 466 10.73 26.86 15.77
CA ASP A 466 11.16 27.52 17.01
C ASP A 466 10.34 27.00 18.21
N SER A 467 11.02 26.38 19.17
CA SER A 467 10.40 25.88 20.39
C SER A 467 9.94 26.98 21.34
N LYS A 468 10.36 28.24 21.12
CA LYS A 468 10.02 29.40 21.96
C LYS A 468 8.75 30.12 21.52
N LEU A 469 8.32 29.92 20.28
CA LEU A 469 7.13 30.57 19.75
C LEU A 469 5.88 29.75 20.06
N SER A 470 4.80 30.45 20.41
CA SER A 470 3.46 29.86 20.57
C SER A 470 2.86 29.50 19.20
N GLU A 471 1.79 28.71 19.21
CA GLU A 471 1.03 28.41 17.98
C GLU A 471 0.43 29.69 17.37
N GLU A 472 -0.11 30.60 18.20
CA GLU A 472 -0.64 31.90 17.76
C GLU A 472 0.41 32.72 16.99
N GLN A 473 1.66 32.75 17.49
CA GLN A 473 2.76 33.46 16.83
C GLN A 473 3.16 32.82 15.49
N ALA A 474 3.00 31.50 15.36
CA ALA A 474 3.20 30.81 14.09
C ALA A 474 2.04 31.09 13.12
N ASP A 475 0.80 31.16 13.61
CA ASP A 475 -0.40 31.44 12.80
C ASP A 475 -0.39 32.85 12.21
N GLU A 476 0.18 33.84 12.89
CA GLU A 476 0.43 35.17 12.30
C GLU A 476 1.31 35.09 11.03
N LYS A 477 2.27 34.16 11.00
CA LYS A 477 3.15 33.96 9.83
C LYS A 477 2.51 33.08 8.77
N LEU A 478 1.54 32.24 9.15
CA LEU A 478 0.76 31.43 8.22
C LEU A 478 0.04 32.32 7.21
N GLN A 479 -0.66 33.37 7.64
CA GLN A 479 -1.43 34.21 6.72
C GLN A 479 -0.54 34.86 5.65
N ALA A 480 0.61 35.43 6.05
CA ALA A 480 1.55 36.01 5.11
C ALA A 480 2.11 34.98 4.11
N TYR A 481 2.31 33.74 4.55
CA TYR A 481 2.67 32.63 3.67
C TYR A 481 1.55 32.27 2.69
N LEU A 482 0.29 32.18 3.16
CA LEU A 482 -0.86 31.87 2.31
C LEU A 482 -1.09 32.94 1.24
N ASP A 483 -0.97 34.23 1.59
CA ASP A 483 -1.10 35.34 0.65
C ASP A 483 0.00 35.31 -0.43
N GLU A 484 1.25 35.03 -0.02
CA GLU A 484 2.37 34.84 -0.95
C GLU A 484 2.13 33.63 -1.87
N LEU A 485 1.69 32.51 -1.30
CA LEU A 485 1.40 31.30 -2.05
C LEU A 485 0.31 31.53 -3.09
N GLN A 486 -0.79 32.20 -2.74
CA GLN A 486 -1.87 32.52 -3.68
C GLN A 486 -1.36 33.40 -4.83
N THR A 487 -0.51 34.38 -4.53
CA THR A 487 0.12 35.24 -5.55
C THR A 487 1.06 34.44 -6.47
N ARG A 488 1.90 33.57 -5.90
CA ARG A 488 2.81 32.69 -6.65
C ARG A 488 2.03 31.71 -7.52
N PHE A 489 0.95 31.14 -7.00
CA PHE A 489 0.06 30.22 -7.72
C PHE A 489 -0.64 30.92 -8.89
N ALA A 490 -1.26 32.09 -8.68
CA ALA A 490 -1.88 32.87 -9.75
C ALA A 490 -0.87 33.27 -10.85
N THR A 491 0.36 33.59 -10.44
CA THR A 491 1.47 33.86 -11.39
C THR A 491 1.82 32.60 -12.20
N ALA A 492 1.85 31.42 -11.58
CA ALA A 492 2.09 30.16 -12.26
C ALA A 492 0.96 29.83 -13.25
N GLN A 493 -0.30 30.06 -12.88
CA GLN A 493 -1.44 29.87 -13.76
C GLN A 493 -1.41 30.81 -14.98
N THR A 494 -1.05 32.08 -14.78
CA THR A 494 -0.96 33.03 -15.90
C THR A 494 0.04 32.57 -16.97
N LYS A 495 1.11 31.86 -16.58
CA LYS A 495 2.09 31.32 -17.54
C LYS A 495 1.45 30.33 -18.52
N LEU A 496 0.40 29.61 -18.13
CA LEU A 496 -0.31 28.63 -18.97
C LEU A 496 -0.91 29.26 -20.24
N THR A 497 -1.20 30.56 -20.21
CA THR A 497 -1.70 31.30 -21.37
C THR A 497 -0.65 31.45 -22.48
N THR A 498 0.64 31.29 -22.18
CA THR A 498 1.76 31.49 -23.12
C THR A 498 2.39 30.17 -23.57
N ALA A 499 2.95 30.13 -24.78
CA ALA A 499 3.66 28.95 -25.28
C ALA A 499 4.87 28.57 -24.41
N THR A 500 5.64 29.55 -23.95
CA THR A 500 6.80 29.34 -23.05
C THR A 500 6.38 28.77 -21.70
N GLY A 501 5.27 29.26 -21.14
CA GLY A 501 4.75 28.73 -19.89
C GLY A 501 4.20 27.31 -20.03
N ARG A 502 3.51 26.98 -21.13
CA ARG A 502 3.12 25.59 -21.45
C ARG A 502 4.32 24.66 -21.59
N LYS A 503 5.42 25.11 -22.22
CA LYS A 503 6.67 24.33 -22.28
C LYS A 503 7.27 24.10 -20.89
N THR A 504 7.18 25.09 -20.00
CA THR A 504 7.63 24.98 -18.60
C THR A 504 6.79 23.95 -17.85
N LEU A 505 5.47 23.96 -18.03
CA LEU A 505 4.54 22.98 -17.48
C LEU A 505 4.90 21.55 -17.90
N ASN A 506 5.13 21.33 -19.20
CA ASN A 506 5.55 20.03 -19.72
C ASN A 506 6.86 19.55 -19.08
N GLY A 507 7.79 20.48 -18.79
CA GLY A 507 8.99 20.18 -18.02
C GLY A 507 8.71 19.71 -16.59
N LEU A 508 7.79 20.38 -15.89
CA LEU A 508 7.38 19.97 -14.52
C LEU A 508 6.70 18.60 -14.52
N ILE A 509 5.80 18.36 -15.47
CA ILE A 509 5.13 17.06 -15.65
C ILE A 509 6.18 15.98 -15.90
N THR A 510 7.12 16.21 -16.81
CA THR A 510 8.20 15.26 -17.13
C THR A 510 9.06 14.96 -15.90
N ALA A 511 9.52 15.99 -15.20
CA ALA A 511 10.33 15.84 -14.00
C ALA A 511 9.62 15.03 -12.90
N ARG A 512 8.32 15.26 -12.73
CA ARG A 512 7.50 14.52 -11.76
C ARG A 512 7.32 13.05 -12.15
N LYS A 513 7.07 12.77 -13.43
CA LYS A 513 7.04 11.41 -13.97
C LYS A 513 8.39 10.71 -13.79
N ASP A 514 9.50 11.39 -14.02
CA ASP A 514 10.84 10.84 -13.84
C ASP A 514 11.16 10.57 -12.35
N ALA A 515 10.71 11.44 -11.45
CA ALA A 515 10.82 11.21 -10.00
C ALA A 515 10.03 9.95 -9.59
N ALA A 516 8.81 9.81 -10.08
CA ALA A 516 8.01 8.60 -9.88
C ALA A 516 8.72 7.36 -10.44
N ARG A 517 9.29 7.42 -11.66
CA ARG A 517 10.00 6.27 -12.29
C ARG A 517 11.16 5.78 -11.43
N LYS A 518 11.89 6.69 -10.78
CA LYS A 518 13.02 6.34 -9.90
C LYS A 518 12.60 5.55 -8.66
N MET A 519 11.33 5.59 -8.25
CA MET A 519 10.83 4.77 -7.15
C MET A 519 10.71 3.28 -7.53
N PHE A 520 10.67 2.98 -8.84
CA PHE A 520 10.45 1.65 -9.39
C PHE A 520 11.59 1.28 -10.36
N PRO A 521 12.81 1.04 -9.85
CA PRO A 521 14.01 0.88 -10.68
C PRO A 521 14.06 -0.43 -11.48
N ASN A 522 13.16 -1.37 -11.22
CA ASN A 522 13.07 -2.63 -11.94
C ASN A 522 12.25 -2.46 -13.22
N ALA A 523 12.75 -2.98 -14.35
CA ALA A 523 12.00 -3.05 -15.62
C ALA A 523 10.66 -3.80 -15.50
N ALA A 524 10.47 -4.57 -14.42
CA ALA A 524 9.24 -5.23 -14.06
C ALA A 524 8.21 -4.34 -13.33
N SER A 525 8.50 -3.10 -12.95
CA SER A 525 7.50 -2.16 -12.42
C SER A 525 7.36 -0.98 -13.38
N PRO A 526 6.63 -1.18 -14.49
CA PRO A 526 6.39 -0.14 -15.46
C PRO A 526 5.45 0.84 -14.78
N LEU A 527 6.01 1.99 -14.44
CA LEU A 527 5.17 3.16 -14.58
C LEU A 527 4.69 3.24 -16.03
N PRO A 528 3.57 3.91 -16.25
CA PRO A 528 3.10 4.16 -17.58
C PRO A 528 4.24 4.54 -18.52
N LEU A 529 4.36 3.80 -19.64
CA LEU A 529 5.16 4.20 -20.78
C LEU A 529 4.46 5.45 -21.33
N MET A 530 4.69 6.57 -20.64
CA MET A 530 4.10 7.88 -20.90
C MET A 530 4.95 8.66 -21.87
#